data_AF-A0A9E5PY98-F1
#
_entry.id   AF-A0A9E5PY98-F1
#
_cell.length_a   1.000
_cell.length_b   1.000
_cell.length_c   1.000
_cell.angle_alpha   90.00
_cell.angle_beta   90.00
_cell.angle_gamma   90.00
#
_symmetry.space_group_name_H-M   'P 1'
#
loop_
_entity.id
_entity.type
_entity.pdbx_description
1 polymer ?
#
loop_
_entity_poly.entity_id
_entity_poly.type
_entity_poly.pdbx_seq_one_letter_code
_entity_poly.pdbx_strand_id
1 'polypeptide(L)'
;MKTLRHLIAAAALCVAGTAPAFALVTNGSFTDGLTGWQTMGDVSVQGVAKRATLTTAYMDGGIEEFFNHSGVSAVDVNDLAPFAGVNVADLDVGGWSAEGSAMKQVLNVGAGDMLSLDFWFGLTSQDTGVTGFEDLAFVAIDGQIVQTFTLGMLPSVGQFTYQFLTGGPVTLAFGIVDINDYAGVSEFRLDNISVSAVPEPETIAMLLAGLGVIGATVRRRRATNASA
;
A
#
# COMPACT_ATOMS: atom_id res chain seq x y z
N MET A 1 12.94 72.66 -12.34
CA MET A 1 11.90 71.62 -12.22
C MET A 1 12.54 70.28 -12.54
N LYS A 2 12.90 69.48 -11.52
CA LYS A 2 13.51 68.15 -11.70
C LYS A 2 12.43 67.09 -11.48
N THR A 3 12.16 66.28 -12.48
CA THR A 3 11.14 65.21 -12.47
C THR A 3 11.65 64.00 -11.70
N LEU A 4 10.97 63.65 -10.60
CA LEU A 4 11.25 62.50 -9.74
C LEU A 4 10.59 61.24 -10.34
N ARG A 5 11.39 60.34 -10.93
CA ARG A 5 10.93 59.03 -11.43
C ARG A 5 10.86 58.04 -10.26
N HIS A 6 9.66 57.64 -9.88
CA HIS A 6 9.43 56.61 -8.88
C HIS A 6 9.55 55.22 -9.52
N LEU A 7 10.57 54.45 -9.12
CA LEU A 7 10.70 53.03 -9.42
C LEU A 7 9.92 52.25 -8.36
N ILE A 8 8.77 51.68 -8.73
CA ILE A 8 8.05 50.73 -7.89
C ILE A 8 8.68 49.35 -8.12
N ALA A 9 9.45 48.87 -7.13
CA ALA A 9 9.93 47.51 -7.10
C ALA A 9 8.78 46.58 -6.66
N ALA A 10 8.25 45.78 -7.58
CA ALA A 10 7.32 44.71 -7.24
C ALA A 10 8.11 43.54 -6.63
N ALA A 11 8.03 43.38 -5.31
CA ALA A 11 8.53 42.19 -4.63
C ALA A 11 7.59 41.02 -4.93
N ALA A 12 8.09 40.01 -5.65
CA ALA A 12 7.38 38.74 -5.81
C ALA A 12 7.52 37.95 -4.51
N LEU A 13 6.41 37.82 -3.77
CA LEU A 13 6.33 36.95 -2.61
C LEU A 13 6.28 35.50 -3.09
N CYS A 14 7.40 34.79 -3.04
CA CYS A 14 7.43 33.35 -3.25
C CYS A 14 6.72 32.67 -2.08
N VAL A 15 5.47 32.27 -2.26
CA VAL A 15 4.83 31.30 -1.36
C VAL A 15 5.53 29.96 -1.63
N ALA A 16 6.44 29.57 -0.74
CA ALA A 16 7.00 28.23 -0.75
C ALA A 16 5.87 27.26 -0.35
N GLY A 17 5.24 26.62 -1.34
CA GLY A 17 4.39 25.46 -1.07
C GLY A 17 5.25 24.38 -0.44
N THR A 18 4.84 23.86 0.72
CA THR A 18 5.45 22.66 1.29
C THR A 18 5.24 21.53 0.29
N ALA A 19 6.31 21.01 -0.30
CA ALA A 19 6.21 19.77 -1.06
C ALA A 19 5.65 18.68 -0.12
N PRO A 20 4.69 17.85 -0.54
CA PRO A 20 4.22 16.76 0.30
C PRO A 20 5.41 15.86 0.65
N ALA A 21 5.51 15.49 1.92
CA ALA A 21 6.48 14.49 2.37
C ALA A 21 6.15 13.18 1.65
N PHE A 22 7.14 12.58 0.99
CA PHE A 22 6.93 11.31 0.28
C PHE A 22 6.46 10.24 1.27
N ALA A 23 5.33 9.62 0.96
CA ALA A 23 4.91 8.38 1.60
C ALA A 23 5.93 7.30 1.26
N LEU A 24 6.75 6.91 2.24
CA LEU A 24 7.73 5.85 2.05
C LEU A 24 7.23 4.58 2.74
N VAL A 25 6.99 3.53 1.94
CA VAL A 25 6.87 2.18 2.48
C VAL A 25 8.24 1.79 3.04
N THR A 26 8.31 1.52 4.33
CA THR A 26 9.54 1.04 4.96
C THR A 26 9.75 -0.41 4.55
N ASN A 27 10.87 -0.66 3.87
CA ASN A 27 11.31 -2.01 3.47
C ASN A 27 10.24 -2.79 2.67
N GLY A 28 9.61 -2.14 1.70
CA GLY A 28 8.62 -2.78 0.82
C GLY A 28 9.19 -3.78 -0.19
N SER A 29 10.53 -3.85 -0.32
CA SER A 29 11.27 -4.88 -1.07
C SER A 29 11.73 -6.06 -0.20
N PHE A 30 11.48 -6.00 1.12
CA PHE A 30 11.83 -7.05 2.10
C PHE A 30 13.31 -7.49 2.12
N THR A 31 14.21 -6.68 1.56
CA THR A 31 15.66 -6.96 1.56
C THR A 31 16.28 -6.90 2.96
N ASP A 32 15.61 -6.22 3.89
CA ASP A 32 15.94 -6.18 5.32
C ASP A 32 14.91 -6.96 6.16
N GLY A 33 14.47 -8.12 5.65
CA GLY A 33 13.48 -8.94 6.34
C GLY A 33 12.14 -8.23 6.50
N LEU A 34 11.57 -8.26 7.71
CA LEU A 34 10.29 -7.62 8.05
C LEU A 34 10.47 -6.27 8.79
N THR A 35 11.66 -5.65 8.72
CA THR A 35 11.90 -4.34 9.36
C THR A 35 10.83 -3.33 8.96
N GLY A 36 10.18 -2.69 9.94
CA GLY A 36 9.10 -1.71 9.72
C GLY A 36 7.71 -2.32 9.56
N TRP A 37 7.58 -3.65 9.52
CA TRP A 37 6.31 -4.36 9.48
C TRP A 37 5.97 -4.94 10.85
N GLN A 38 4.73 -4.79 11.26
CA GLN A 38 4.16 -5.57 12.35
C GLN A 38 3.54 -6.82 11.76
N THR A 39 3.64 -7.95 12.45
CA THR A 39 3.12 -9.24 11.99
C THR A 39 2.32 -9.95 13.06
N MET A 40 1.44 -10.84 12.62
CA MET A 40 0.64 -11.75 13.43
C MET A 40 0.44 -13.03 12.64
N GLY A 41 0.57 -14.18 13.31
CA GLY A 41 0.53 -15.48 12.64
C GLY A 41 1.87 -15.88 12.01
N ASP A 42 1.80 -16.82 11.07
CA ASP A 42 2.93 -17.27 10.26
C ASP A 42 3.28 -16.25 9.17
N VAL A 43 4.23 -15.35 9.49
CA VAL A 43 4.74 -14.36 8.56
C VAL A 43 6.27 -14.36 8.56
N SER A 44 6.85 -14.47 7.36
CA SER A 44 8.30 -14.52 7.19
C SER A 44 8.73 -13.90 5.86
N VAL A 45 10.04 -13.81 5.61
CA VAL A 45 10.58 -13.45 4.29
C VAL A 45 11.25 -14.64 3.65
N GLN A 46 10.71 -15.08 2.52
CA GLN A 46 11.11 -16.33 1.86
C GLN A 46 11.80 -16.12 0.51
N GLY A 47 12.56 -17.16 0.12
CA GLY A 47 13.20 -17.26 -1.18
C GLY A 47 14.38 -16.31 -1.42
N VAL A 48 14.98 -16.45 -2.60
CA VAL A 48 16.10 -15.60 -3.06
C VAL A 48 15.61 -14.19 -3.41
N ALA A 49 14.40 -14.10 -3.97
CA ALA A 49 13.78 -12.83 -4.32
C ALA A 49 13.37 -11.99 -3.10
N LYS A 50 13.37 -12.56 -1.88
CA LYS A 50 12.96 -11.90 -0.63
C LYS A 50 11.54 -11.35 -0.73
N ARG A 51 10.55 -12.23 -0.58
CA ARG A 51 9.14 -11.86 -0.54
C ARG A 51 8.61 -12.02 0.87
N ALA A 52 7.76 -11.10 1.32
CA ALA A 52 6.96 -11.38 2.50
C ALA A 52 6.00 -12.53 2.15
N THR A 53 6.00 -13.55 2.99
CA THR A 53 5.20 -14.76 2.85
C THR A 53 4.37 -14.90 4.11
N LEU A 54 3.06 -14.96 3.92
CA LEU A 54 2.08 -15.27 4.96
C LEU A 54 1.47 -16.63 4.63
N THR A 55 1.23 -17.47 5.62
CA THR A 55 0.50 -18.73 5.42
C THR A 55 -0.59 -18.90 6.45
N THR A 56 -1.49 -19.85 6.22
CA THR A 56 -2.46 -20.30 7.22
C THR A 56 -1.93 -21.46 8.08
N ALA A 57 -0.64 -21.81 7.96
CA ALA A 57 -0.07 -22.98 8.63
C ALA A 57 -0.07 -22.88 10.17
N TYR A 58 -0.67 -23.88 10.79
CA TYR A 58 -0.64 -24.08 12.24
C TYR A 58 0.46 -25.09 12.65
N MET A 59 0.98 -24.93 13.87
CA MET A 59 2.07 -25.78 14.40
C MET A 59 1.51 -26.78 15.42
N ASP A 60 1.00 -27.91 14.95
CA ASP A 60 0.40 -28.96 15.79
C ASP A 60 1.15 -30.31 15.77
N GLY A 61 2.30 -30.40 15.08
CA GLY A 61 2.99 -31.66 14.83
C GLY A 61 2.49 -32.44 13.62
N GLY A 62 1.53 -31.88 12.87
CA GLY A 62 0.93 -32.44 11.67
C GLY A 62 1.69 -32.12 10.38
N ILE A 63 1.01 -32.30 9.24
CA ILE A 63 1.61 -32.02 7.91
C ILE A 63 1.67 -30.52 7.60
N GLU A 64 0.87 -29.70 8.28
CA GLU A 64 0.75 -28.26 8.03
C GLU A 64 1.96 -27.50 8.58
N GLU A 65 2.55 -27.99 9.66
CA GLU A 65 3.80 -27.48 10.23
C GLU A 65 4.96 -27.44 9.20
N PHE A 66 4.98 -28.31 8.19
CA PHE A 66 5.97 -28.25 7.11
C PHE A 66 5.88 -26.99 6.24
N PHE A 67 4.71 -26.36 6.21
CA PHE A 67 4.44 -25.14 5.45
C PHE A 67 4.51 -23.88 6.32
N ASN A 68 4.71 -24.03 7.63
CA ASN A 68 4.98 -22.91 8.51
C ASN A 68 6.41 -22.41 8.30
N HIS A 69 6.55 -21.13 7.99
CA HIS A 69 7.83 -20.56 7.57
C HIS A 69 8.52 -19.71 8.64
N SER A 70 7.80 -19.29 9.68
CA SER A 70 8.29 -18.38 10.72
C SER A 70 8.56 -19.06 12.06
N GLY A 71 8.02 -20.26 12.28
CA GLY A 71 7.96 -20.92 13.58
C GLY A 71 6.88 -20.37 14.52
N VAL A 72 5.97 -19.54 14.01
CA VAL A 72 4.80 -18.99 14.72
C VAL A 72 3.55 -19.45 13.99
N SER A 73 2.62 -20.10 14.68
CA SER A 73 1.37 -20.57 14.10
C SER A 73 0.50 -19.43 13.60
N ALA A 74 -0.31 -19.70 12.57
CA ALA A 74 -1.51 -18.92 12.30
C ALA A 74 -2.36 -18.72 13.58
N VAL A 75 -3.18 -17.66 13.58
CA VAL A 75 -4.00 -17.29 14.74
C VAL A 75 -5.47 -17.23 14.35
N ASP A 76 -6.33 -17.47 15.34
CA ASP A 76 -7.78 -17.35 15.20
C ASP A 76 -8.17 -15.98 14.61
N VAL A 77 -9.17 -15.97 13.73
CA VAL A 77 -9.58 -14.75 13.03
C VAL A 77 -10.02 -13.63 13.97
N ASN A 78 -10.50 -13.98 15.18
CA ASN A 78 -10.92 -13.01 16.17
C ASN A 78 -9.75 -12.22 16.77
N ASP A 79 -8.52 -12.75 16.69
CA ASP A 79 -7.29 -12.01 17.01
C ASP A 79 -6.71 -11.31 15.77
N LEU A 80 -6.77 -11.97 14.61
CA LEU A 80 -6.24 -11.46 13.34
C LEU A 80 -6.96 -10.21 12.85
N ALA A 81 -8.30 -10.20 12.84
CA ALA A 81 -9.07 -9.11 12.26
C ALA A 81 -8.86 -7.78 13.02
N PRO A 82 -8.92 -7.74 14.37
CA PRO A 82 -8.55 -6.54 15.11
C PRO A 82 -7.09 -6.12 14.91
N PHE A 83 -6.17 -7.06 14.74
CA PHE A 83 -4.79 -6.74 14.40
C PHE A 83 -4.69 -6.05 13.04
N ALA A 84 -5.34 -6.58 12.00
CA ALA A 84 -5.39 -5.99 10.66
C ALA A 84 -6.23 -4.70 10.60
N GLY A 85 -7.02 -4.42 11.65
CA GLY A 85 -7.89 -3.24 11.76
C GLY A 85 -9.22 -3.39 11.02
N VAL A 86 -9.59 -4.60 10.60
CA VAL A 86 -10.83 -4.91 9.88
C VAL A 86 -11.84 -5.61 10.79
N ASN A 87 -13.11 -5.68 10.37
CA ASN A 87 -14.10 -6.48 11.10
C ASN A 87 -14.02 -7.95 10.65
N VAL A 88 -14.19 -8.88 11.58
CA VAL A 88 -14.24 -10.33 11.26
C VAL A 88 -15.31 -10.63 10.21
N ALA A 89 -16.48 -10.00 10.30
CA ALA A 89 -17.57 -10.18 9.35
C ALA A 89 -17.21 -9.76 7.90
N ASP A 90 -16.20 -8.91 7.71
CA ASP A 90 -15.71 -8.53 6.38
C ASP A 90 -14.81 -9.63 5.77
N LEU A 91 -14.30 -10.56 6.60
CA LEU A 91 -13.48 -11.72 6.22
C LEU A 91 -14.31 -12.99 6.00
N ASP A 92 -15.58 -13.01 6.44
CA ASP A 92 -16.52 -14.11 6.23
C ASP A 92 -17.05 -14.14 4.77
N VAL A 93 -16.14 -14.26 3.81
CA VAL A 93 -16.42 -14.23 2.38
C VAL A 93 -16.60 -15.66 1.86
N GLY A 94 -17.84 -16.01 1.51
CA GLY A 94 -18.14 -17.37 1.02
C GLY A 94 -18.21 -18.44 2.12
N GLY A 95 -17.93 -18.07 3.38
CA GLY A 95 -17.93 -18.96 4.53
C GLY A 95 -17.57 -18.22 5.81
N TRP A 96 -17.46 -18.96 6.90
CA TRP A 96 -16.91 -18.47 8.16
C TRP A 96 -15.38 -18.50 8.07
N SER A 97 -14.73 -17.40 8.45
CA SER A 97 -13.29 -17.28 8.52
C SER A 97 -12.75 -17.91 9.81
N ALA A 98 -11.75 -18.79 9.69
CA ALA A 98 -11.30 -19.61 10.81
C ALA A 98 -10.03 -19.05 11.46
N GLU A 99 -8.90 -19.15 10.78
CA GLU A 99 -7.61 -18.68 11.24
C GLU A 99 -6.77 -18.11 10.09
N GLY A 100 -5.64 -17.49 10.42
CA GLY A 100 -4.67 -17.11 9.42
C GLY A 100 -3.55 -16.22 9.92
N SER A 101 -2.98 -15.46 8.99
CA SER A 101 -1.82 -14.60 9.26
C SER A 101 -1.99 -13.23 8.61
N ALA A 102 -1.38 -12.21 9.23
CA ALA A 102 -1.47 -10.83 8.76
C ALA A 102 -0.19 -10.03 9.03
N MET A 103 0.04 -9.01 8.20
CA MET A 103 1.08 -8.01 8.42
C MET A 103 0.57 -6.60 8.12
N LYS A 104 1.10 -5.61 8.83
CA LYS A 104 0.70 -4.21 8.65
C LYS A 104 1.82 -3.21 8.84
N GLN A 105 1.64 -2.04 8.24
CA GLN A 105 2.45 -0.86 8.44
C GLN A 105 1.57 0.39 8.42
N VAL A 106 1.91 1.38 9.25
CA VAL A 106 1.30 2.72 9.16
C VAL A 106 2.10 3.54 8.16
N LEU A 107 1.42 4.06 7.14
CA LEU A 107 1.98 4.92 6.11
C LEU A 107 1.47 6.35 6.29
N ASN A 108 2.29 7.34 6.02
CA ASN A 108 1.83 8.72 5.86
C ASN A 108 1.69 9.01 4.37
N VAL A 109 0.47 9.14 3.87
CA VAL A 109 0.17 9.30 2.44
C VAL A 109 -0.36 10.69 2.11
N GLY A 110 -0.18 11.12 0.86
CA GLY A 110 -0.87 12.26 0.27
C GLY A 110 -2.15 11.85 -0.45
N ALA A 111 -3.07 12.81 -0.63
CA ALA A 111 -4.21 12.59 -1.52
C ALA A 111 -3.71 12.46 -2.97
N GLY A 112 -4.21 11.46 -3.69
CA GLY A 112 -3.80 11.13 -5.05
C GLY A 112 -2.61 10.18 -5.15
N ASP A 113 -1.87 9.93 -4.06
CA ASP A 113 -0.76 8.97 -4.03
C ASP A 113 -1.21 7.57 -4.50
N MET A 114 -0.33 6.87 -5.19
CA MET A 114 -0.58 5.55 -5.77
C MET A 114 0.25 4.49 -5.05
N LEU A 115 -0.43 3.59 -4.32
CA LEU A 115 0.13 2.33 -3.84
C LEU A 115 0.23 1.33 -5.01
N SER A 116 1.32 0.60 -5.06
CA SER A 116 1.51 -0.57 -5.94
C SER A 116 2.21 -1.70 -5.18
N LEU A 117 1.88 -2.94 -5.52
CA LEU A 117 2.56 -4.15 -5.06
C LEU A 117 2.42 -5.27 -6.07
N ASP A 118 3.37 -6.21 -6.05
CA ASP A 118 3.26 -7.48 -6.74
C ASP A 118 2.82 -8.56 -5.75
N PHE A 119 1.95 -9.47 -6.21
CA PHE A 119 1.44 -10.54 -5.37
C PHE A 119 1.40 -11.91 -6.08
N TRP A 120 1.47 -12.94 -5.26
CA TRP A 120 1.11 -14.31 -5.62
C TRP A 120 0.29 -14.90 -4.47
N PHE A 121 -0.83 -15.56 -4.78
CA PHE A 121 -1.70 -16.22 -3.82
C PHE A 121 -2.06 -17.61 -4.35
N GLY A 122 -1.85 -18.65 -3.55
CA GLY A 122 -2.07 -20.02 -3.99
C GLY A 122 -2.06 -21.03 -2.86
N LEU A 123 -2.57 -22.22 -3.15
CA LEU A 123 -2.51 -23.38 -2.26
C LEU A 123 -1.09 -23.94 -2.18
N THR A 124 -0.69 -24.35 -0.99
CA THR A 124 0.56 -25.08 -0.74
C THR A 124 0.30 -26.51 -0.26
N SER A 125 -0.87 -26.77 0.34
CA SER A 125 -1.37 -28.11 0.60
C SER A 125 -2.88 -28.25 0.30
N GLN A 126 -3.22 -29.48 -0.09
CA GLN A 126 -4.49 -30.21 -0.22
C GLN A 126 -5.90 -29.60 -0.45
N ASP A 127 -6.15 -28.30 -0.62
CA ASP A 127 -7.52 -27.81 -0.89
C ASP A 127 -7.90 -27.59 -2.36
N THR A 128 -7.21 -28.29 -3.27
CA THR A 128 -7.56 -28.16 -4.69
C THR A 128 -8.91 -28.84 -4.97
N GLY A 129 -9.97 -28.05 -5.13
CA GLY A 129 -11.20 -28.44 -5.81
C GLY A 129 -12.43 -28.71 -4.95
N VAL A 130 -12.43 -28.31 -3.67
CA VAL A 130 -13.63 -28.34 -2.82
C VAL A 130 -14.27 -26.95 -2.81
N THR A 131 -15.42 -26.81 -3.46
CA THR A 131 -16.17 -25.55 -3.47
C THR A 131 -16.66 -25.20 -2.08
N GLY A 132 -16.47 -23.95 -1.66
CA GLY A 132 -16.84 -23.45 -0.34
C GLY A 132 -15.72 -23.48 0.70
N PHE A 133 -14.51 -23.91 0.34
CA PHE A 133 -13.31 -23.89 1.19
C PHE A 133 -12.20 -23.08 0.51
N GLU A 134 -12.58 -22.14 -0.35
CA GLU A 134 -11.61 -21.27 -1.01
C GLU A 134 -11.11 -20.21 -0.03
N ASP A 135 -9.88 -20.38 0.45
CA ASP A 135 -9.22 -19.42 1.32
C ASP A 135 -9.13 -18.03 0.68
N LEU A 136 -8.99 -17.04 1.57
CA LEU A 136 -9.07 -15.63 1.24
C LEU A 136 -7.74 -14.95 1.57
N ALA A 137 -7.15 -14.27 0.60
CA ALA A 137 -6.14 -13.25 0.87
C ALA A 137 -6.74 -11.86 0.68
N PHE A 138 -6.24 -10.85 1.40
CA PHE A 138 -6.80 -9.51 1.34
C PHE A 138 -5.77 -8.39 1.47
N VAL A 139 -6.16 -7.22 0.96
CA VAL A 139 -5.54 -5.91 1.22
C VAL A 139 -6.56 -5.05 1.95
N ALA A 140 -6.16 -4.46 3.07
CA ALA A 140 -6.96 -3.50 3.80
C ALA A 140 -6.23 -2.16 3.95
N ILE A 141 -6.99 -1.07 3.83
CA ILE A 141 -6.52 0.30 4.00
C ILE A 141 -7.44 0.99 5.00
N ASP A 142 -6.86 1.42 6.11
CA ASP A 142 -7.54 2.12 7.21
C ASP A 142 -8.81 1.40 7.70
N GLY A 143 -8.68 0.08 7.87
CA GLY A 143 -9.73 -0.79 8.36
C GLY A 143 -10.82 -1.12 7.34
N GLN A 144 -10.63 -0.80 6.06
CA GLN A 144 -11.51 -1.22 4.98
C GLN A 144 -10.78 -2.21 4.07
N ILE A 145 -11.39 -3.37 3.81
CA ILE A 145 -10.89 -4.31 2.81
C ILE A 145 -11.11 -3.69 1.43
N VAL A 146 -10.02 -3.39 0.72
CA VAL A 146 -10.04 -2.76 -0.61
C VAL A 146 -9.84 -3.76 -1.73
N GLN A 147 -9.32 -4.96 -1.41
CA GLN A 147 -9.16 -6.05 -2.35
C GLN A 147 -9.21 -7.38 -1.60
N THR A 148 -9.94 -8.32 -2.17
CA THR A 148 -9.86 -9.75 -1.83
C THR A 148 -9.31 -10.53 -3.02
N PHE A 149 -8.50 -11.54 -2.74
CA PHE A 149 -8.06 -12.51 -3.73
C PHE A 149 -8.65 -13.84 -3.30
N THR A 150 -9.39 -14.47 -4.21
CA THR A 150 -9.98 -15.79 -4.00
C THR A 150 -9.26 -16.80 -4.85
N LEU A 151 -9.08 -18.00 -4.33
CA LEU A 151 -8.45 -19.08 -5.08
C LEU A 151 -9.39 -19.65 -6.14
N GLY A 152 -8.81 -19.97 -7.29
CA GLY A 152 -9.39 -20.90 -8.25
C GLY A 152 -8.51 -22.14 -8.36
N MET A 153 -8.65 -22.91 -9.44
CA MET A 153 -7.79 -24.08 -9.68
C MET A 153 -6.29 -23.75 -9.85
N LEU A 154 -5.96 -22.47 -10.05
CA LEU A 154 -4.60 -21.98 -10.29
C LEU A 154 -4.30 -20.86 -9.29
N PRO A 155 -3.02 -20.66 -8.93
CA PRO A 155 -2.63 -19.50 -8.14
C PRO A 155 -3.01 -18.18 -8.83
N SER A 156 -3.46 -17.21 -8.04
CA SER A 156 -3.66 -15.83 -8.48
C SER A 156 -2.34 -15.09 -8.41
N VAL A 157 -1.95 -14.43 -9.49
CA VAL A 157 -0.68 -13.70 -9.60
C VAL A 157 -0.92 -12.39 -10.32
N GLY A 158 -0.36 -11.30 -9.81
CA GLY A 158 -0.51 -10.03 -10.49
C GLY A 158 0.09 -8.85 -9.74
N GLN A 159 -0.36 -7.68 -10.16
CA GLN A 159 -0.06 -6.41 -9.53
C GLN A 159 -1.37 -5.82 -9.00
N PHE A 160 -1.31 -5.27 -7.79
CA PHE A 160 -2.40 -4.51 -7.20
C PHE A 160 -2.01 -3.03 -7.15
N THR A 161 -2.96 -2.14 -7.43
CA THR A 161 -2.76 -0.69 -7.29
C THR A 161 -3.94 -0.05 -6.58
N TYR A 162 -3.67 1.00 -5.82
CA TYR A 162 -4.70 1.76 -5.09
C TYR A 162 -4.34 3.23 -5.04
N GLN A 163 -5.32 4.11 -5.30
CA GLN A 163 -5.16 5.55 -5.16
C GLN A 163 -5.72 6.01 -3.80
N PHE A 164 -4.88 6.65 -2.99
CA PHE A 164 -5.33 7.27 -1.75
C PHE A 164 -6.20 8.49 -2.05
N LEU A 165 -7.41 8.53 -1.50
CA LEU A 165 -8.34 9.65 -1.73
C LEU A 165 -8.10 10.83 -0.79
N THR A 166 -7.47 10.56 0.36
CA THR A 166 -7.18 11.54 1.41
C THR A 166 -5.75 11.37 1.89
N GLY A 167 -5.13 12.48 2.30
CA GLY A 167 -3.82 12.46 2.93
C GLY A 167 -3.89 12.26 4.45
N GLY A 168 -2.83 11.73 5.03
CA GLY A 168 -2.71 11.47 6.46
C GLY A 168 -2.09 10.11 6.78
N PRO A 169 -1.99 9.76 8.07
CA PRO A 169 -1.62 8.41 8.48
C PRO A 169 -2.72 7.42 8.08
N VAL A 170 -2.36 6.33 7.42
CA VAL A 170 -3.25 5.23 7.06
C VAL A 170 -2.61 3.90 7.47
N THR A 171 -3.40 2.96 7.94
CA THR A 171 -2.91 1.58 8.17
C THR A 171 -3.05 0.79 6.88
N LEU A 172 -1.93 0.34 6.31
CA LEU A 172 -1.89 -0.64 5.24
C LEU A 172 -1.72 -2.02 5.86
N ALA A 173 -2.67 -2.92 5.63
CA ALA A 173 -2.63 -4.29 6.11
C ALA A 173 -2.83 -5.30 4.97
N PHE A 174 -2.19 -6.45 5.13
CA PHE A 174 -2.33 -7.61 4.28
C PHE A 174 -2.63 -8.81 5.16
N GLY A 175 -3.44 -9.74 4.67
CA GLY A 175 -3.68 -10.97 5.40
C GLY A 175 -4.15 -12.10 4.50
N ILE A 176 -4.18 -13.27 5.10
CA ILE A 176 -4.65 -14.53 4.54
C ILE A 176 -5.45 -15.25 5.62
N VAL A 177 -6.58 -15.86 5.27
CA VAL A 177 -7.44 -16.61 6.19
C VAL A 177 -8.01 -17.86 5.55
N ASP A 178 -8.11 -18.93 6.34
CA ASP A 178 -8.84 -20.15 5.97
C ASP A 178 -10.35 -19.91 6.03
N ILE A 179 -11.08 -20.55 5.12
CA ILE A 179 -12.53 -20.45 5.03
C ILE A 179 -13.18 -21.81 5.27
N ASN A 180 -14.09 -21.85 6.25
CA ASN A 180 -14.92 -23.00 6.66
C ASN A 180 -14.20 -24.21 7.28
N ASP A 181 -12.87 -24.19 7.38
CA ASP A 181 -12.09 -25.17 8.14
C ASP A 181 -10.76 -24.57 8.65
N TYR A 182 -9.93 -25.43 9.24
CA TYR A 182 -8.57 -25.16 9.72
C TYR A 182 -7.58 -26.09 9.01
N ALA A 183 -7.93 -26.52 7.79
CA ALA A 183 -7.24 -27.61 7.12
C ALA A 183 -6.65 -27.11 5.81
N GLY A 184 -5.51 -27.68 5.46
CA GLY A 184 -4.77 -27.21 4.30
C GLY A 184 -4.08 -25.89 4.58
N VAL A 185 -3.17 -25.53 3.68
CA VAL A 185 -2.32 -24.36 3.86
C VAL A 185 -2.31 -23.59 2.57
N SER A 186 -2.83 -22.38 2.65
CA SER A 186 -2.66 -21.38 1.61
C SER A 186 -1.46 -20.49 1.92
N GLU A 187 -0.88 -19.91 0.86
CA GLU A 187 0.24 -18.99 0.96
C GLU A 187 -0.02 -17.71 0.16
N PHE A 188 0.23 -16.57 0.80
CA PHE A 188 0.16 -15.24 0.21
C PHE A 188 1.54 -14.59 0.23
N ARG A 189 2.07 -14.29 -0.97
CA ARG A 189 3.38 -13.69 -1.17
C ARG A 189 3.23 -12.26 -1.69
N LEU A 190 3.99 -11.35 -1.11
CA LEU A 190 4.01 -9.93 -1.44
C LEU A 190 5.44 -9.48 -1.74
N ASP A 191 5.58 -8.60 -2.73
CA ASP A 191 6.85 -7.99 -3.12
C ASP A 191 6.62 -6.59 -3.73
N ASN A 192 7.70 -5.81 -3.84
CA ASN A 192 7.71 -4.50 -4.51
C ASN A 192 6.63 -3.52 -4.02
N ILE A 193 6.36 -3.51 -2.71
CA ILE A 193 5.37 -2.61 -2.11
C ILE A 193 5.93 -1.19 -2.11
N SER A 194 5.23 -0.28 -2.80
CA SER A 194 5.67 1.11 -2.93
C SER A 194 4.50 2.08 -3.01
N VAL A 195 4.70 3.30 -2.51
CA VAL A 195 3.80 4.41 -2.74
C VAL A 195 4.52 5.46 -3.58
N SER A 196 3.88 5.91 -4.65
CA SER A 196 4.40 6.94 -5.53
C SER A 196 3.50 8.18 -5.48
N ALA A 197 4.12 9.35 -5.35
CA ALA A 197 3.40 10.61 -5.35
C ALA A 197 2.87 10.91 -6.75
N VAL A 198 1.58 11.21 -6.86
CA VAL A 198 0.98 11.75 -8.08
C VAL A 198 0.76 13.24 -7.87
N PRO A 199 1.41 14.13 -8.65
CA PRO A 199 1.23 15.57 -8.48
C PRO A 199 -0.23 15.96 -8.57
N GLU A 200 -0.72 16.64 -7.53
CA GLU A 200 -2.09 17.16 -7.54
C GLU A 200 -2.29 18.13 -8.72
N PRO A 201 -3.47 18.15 -9.37
CA PRO A 201 -3.77 19.06 -10.47
C PRO A 201 -3.50 20.53 -10.12
N GLU A 202 -3.71 20.91 -8.86
CA GLU A 202 -3.49 22.26 -8.35
C GLU A 202 -2.01 22.64 -8.31
N THR A 203 -1.12 21.69 -8.00
CA THR A 203 0.33 21.92 -8.05
C THR A 203 0.78 22.23 -9.47
N ILE A 204 0.22 21.52 -10.46
CA ILE A 204 0.47 21.78 -11.88
C ILE A 204 -0.11 23.14 -12.28
N ALA A 205 -1.33 23.46 -11.85
CA ALA A 205 -1.96 24.75 -12.13
C ALA A 205 -1.15 25.93 -11.55
N MET A 206 -0.65 25.79 -10.32
CA MET A 206 0.19 26.79 -9.65
C MET A 206 1.56 26.93 -10.31
N LEU A 207 2.17 25.82 -10.74
CA LEU A 207 3.40 25.85 -11.54
C LEU A 207 3.17 26.61 -12.85
N LEU A 208 2.10 26.27 -13.59
CA LEU A 208 1.74 26.92 -14.84
C LEU A 208 1.40 28.41 -14.64
N ALA A 209 0.69 28.75 -13.56
CA ALA A 209 0.39 30.13 -13.20
C ALA A 209 1.69 30.91 -12.90
N GLY A 210 2.60 30.32 -12.12
CA GLY A 210 3.92 30.90 -11.83
C GLY A 210 4.74 31.14 -13.10
N LEU A 211 4.79 30.14 -13.99
CA LEU A 211 5.46 30.27 -15.29
C LEU A 211 4.79 31.32 -16.18
N GLY A 212 3.46 31.43 -16.14
CA GLY A 212 2.69 32.45 -16.85
C GLY A 212 3.06 33.88 -16.40
N VAL A 213 3.21 34.10 -15.10
CA VAL A 213 3.64 35.39 -14.53
C VAL A 213 5.08 35.73 -14.97
N ILE A 214 5.99 34.74 -14.93
CA ILE A 214 7.38 34.93 -15.39
C ILE A 214 7.41 35.27 -16.90
N GLY A 215 6.66 34.54 -17.73
CA GLY A 215 6.57 34.82 -19.16
C GLY A 215 6.05 36.23 -19.46
N ALA A 216 4.98 36.66 -18.76
CA ALA A 216 4.40 37.98 -18.91
C ALA A 216 5.36 39.11 -18.50
N THR A 217 6.13 38.93 -17.42
CA THR A 217 7.10 39.92 -16.95
C THR A 217 8.29 40.06 -17.89
N VAL A 218 8.83 38.96 -18.42
CA VAL A 218 9.90 38.98 -19.44
C VAL A 218 9.44 39.69 -20.71
N ARG A 219 8.21 39.41 -21.17
CA ARG A 219 7.63 40.08 -22.36
C ARG A 219 7.54 41.59 -22.18
N ARG A 220 7.08 42.06 -21.01
CA ARG A 220 6.99 43.50 -20.70
C ARG A 220 8.36 44.19 -20.76
N ARG A 221 9.41 43.59 -20.17
CA ARG A 221 10.76 44.16 -20.16
C ARG A 221 11.32 44.36 -21.57
N ARG A 222 11.09 43.39 -22.48
CA ARG A 222 11.54 43.49 -23.88
C ARG A 222 10.82 44.60 -24.65
N ALA A 223 9.52 44.81 -24.42
CA ALA A 223 8.77 45.89 -25.08
C ALA A 223 9.28 47.29 -24.68
N THR A 224 9.62 47.50 -23.40
CA THR A 224 10.23 48.75 -22.93
C THR A 224 11.63 48.99 -23.50
N ASN A 225 12.45 47.95 -23.69
CA ASN A 225 13.81 48.09 -24.23
C ASN A 225 13.85 48.28 -25.75
N ALA A 226 12.81 47.87 -26.48
CA ALA A 226 12.70 48.08 -27.93
C ALA A 226 12.15 49.48 -28.30
N SER A 227 11.70 50.24 -27.30
CA SER A 227 11.13 51.59 -27.46
C SER A 227 12.07 52.70 -26.99
N ALA A 228 13.33 52.35 -26.72
CA ALA A 228 14.43 53.23 -26.33
C ALA A 228 15.53 53.17 -27.40
#